data_AF-Q8Z9K2-F1
#
_entry.id   AF-Q8Z9K2-F1
#
_cell.length_a   1.000
_cell.length_b   1.000
_cell.length_c   1.000
_cell.angle_alpha   90.00
_cell.angle_beta   90.00
_cell.angle_gamma   90.00
#
_symmetry.space_group_name_H-M   'P 1'
#
loop_
_entity.id
_entity.type
_entity.pdbx_description
1 polymer ?
#
loop_
_entity_poly.entity_id
_entity_poly.type
_entity_poly.pdbx_seq_one_letter_code
_entity_poly.pdbx_strand_id
1 'polypeptide(L)'
;MINDGRYKFARYFSLREHNTPETWEDLIKYNDLELYDLKNDPDENHNLAADKQKYQDLILTMNEKLNKIIKDEIGVDDGSFMPDAAREPWDLTIEQFNRMAKD
;
A
#
# COMPACT_ATOMS: atom_id res chain seq x y z
N MET A 1 7.40 -3.20 -0.35
CA MET A 1 7.38 -4.44 -1.16
C MET A 1 8.35 -5.45 -0.55
N ILE A 2 8.22 -6.73 -0.89
CA ILE A 2 9.15 -7.79 -0.48
C ILE A 2 9.36 -8.80 -1.64
N ASN A 3 10.57 -9.36 -1.74
CA ASN A 3 10.88 -10.51 -2.59
C ASN A 3 11.50 -11.61 -1.72
N ASP A 4 10.92 -12.81 -1.72
CA ASP A 4 11.40 -13.95 -0.91
C ASP A 4 12.25 -14.97 -1.69
N GLY A 5 12.64 -14.62 -2.92
CA GLY A 5 13.41 -15.44 -3.85
C GLY A 5 12.54 -16.23 -4.83
N ARG A 6 11.26 -16.46 -4.52
CA ARG A 6 10.30 -17.05 -5.47
C ARG A 6 9.17 -16.09 -5.81
N TYR A 7 8.60 -15.45 -4.81
CA TYR A 7 7.48 -14.55 -4.98
C TYR A 7 7.90 -13.11 -4.68
N LYS A 8 7.38 -12.19 -5.50
CA LYS A 8 7.45 -10.75 -5.25
C LYS A 8 6.06 -10.27 -4.88
N PHE A 9 5.96 -9.55 -3.76
CA PHE A 9 4.72 -9.01 -3.24
C PHE A 9 4.85 -7.51 -2.98
N ALA A 10 3.89 -6.74 -3.48
CA ALA A 10 3.73 -5.33 -3.15
C ALA A 10 2.29 -5.05 -2.75
N ARG A 11 2.13 -4.08 -1.85
CA ARG A 11 0.85 -3.49 -1.49
C ARG A 11 0.99 -1.98 -1.54
N TYR A 12 -0.04 -1.32 -2.03
CA TYR A 12 -0.11 0.14 -2.13
C TYR A 12 -1.30 0.62 -1.33
N PHE A 13 -1.13 1.70 -0.59
CA PHE A 13 -2.17 2.31 0.22
C PHE A 13 -2.25 3.81 -0.06
N SER A 14 -3.40 4.42 0.24
CA SER A 14 -3.59 5.87 0.15
C SER A 14 -2.66 6.58 1.14
N LEU A 15 -2.08 7.74 0.75
CA LEU A 15 -1.29 8.58 1.67
C LEU A 15 -2.05 8.99 2.94
N ARG A 16 -3.39 8.90 2.94
CA ARG A 16 -4.25 9.20 4.08
C ARG A 16 -4.55 7.97 4.95
N GLU A 17 -4.20 6.77 4.49
CA GLU A 17 -4.56 5.50 5.11
C GLU A 17 -3.32 4.61 5.30
N HIS A 18 -2.27 5.16 5.93
CA HIS A 18 -1.14 4.34 6.39
C HIS A 18 -1.65 3.16 7.24
N ASN A 19 -1.19 1.96 6.92
CA ASN A 19 -1.69 0.75 7.56
C ASN A 19 -0.65 -0.37 7.64
N THR A 20 -0.81 -1.21 8.66
CA THR A 20 -0.09 -2.48 8.84
C THR A 20 -1.12 -3.61 9.00
N PRO A 21 -1.79 -4.03 7.91
CA PRO A 21 -2.89 -5.00 7.97
C PRO A 21 -2.40 -6.36 8.44
N GLU A 22 -3.08 -6.89 9.45
CA GLU A 22 -2.87 -8.24 10.00
C GLU A 22 -3.99 -9.22 9.61
N THR A 23 -5.09 -8.70 9.06
CA THR A 23 -6.26 -9.47 8.62
C THR A 23 -6.43 -9.40 7.11
N TRP A 24 -7.12 -10.40 6.55
CA TRP A 24 -7.45 -10.42 5.13
C TRP A 24 -8.36 -9.26 4.75
N GLU A 25 -9.37 -9.00 5.58
CA GLU A 25 -10.36 -7.96 5.39
C GLU A 25 -9.71 -6.58 5.34
N ASP A 26 -8.81 -6.27 6.27
CA ASP A 26 -8.11 -4.97 6.27
C ASP A 26 -7.16 -4.86 5.08
N LEU A 27 -6.46 -5.94 4.74
CA LEU A 27 -5.52 -5.96 3.61
C LEU A 27 -6.23 -5.60 2.31
N ILE A 28 -7.33 -6.27 1.97
CA ILE A 28 -8.03 -6.02 0.70
C ILE A 28 -8.86 -4.74 0.72
N LYS A 29 -9.22 -4.23 1.89
CA LYS A 29 -10.03 -3.01 2.02
C LYS A 29 -9.21 -1.75 1.80
N TYR A 30 -7.98 -1.71 2.31
CA TYR A 30 -7.15 -0.50 2.32
C TYR A 30 -5.91 -0.60 1.41
N ASN A 31 -5.75 -1.68 0.65
CA ASN A 31 -4.61 -1.84 -0.24
C ASN A 31 -4.97 -2.40 -1.62
N ASP A 32 -4.29 -1.87 -2.63
CA ASP A 32 -4.12 -2.50 -3.92
C ASP A 32 -2.93 -3.47 -3.87
N LEU A 33 -3.07 -4.64 -4.51
CA LEU A 33 -2.15 -5.77 -4.32
C LEU A 33 -1.51 -6.22 -5.63
N GLU A 34 -0.20 -6.50 -5.55
CA GLU A 34 0.57 -7.16 -6.60
C GLU A 34 1.28 -8.39 -6.05
N LEU A 35 1.18 -9.51 -6.76
CA LEU A 35 1.86 -10.76 -6.43
C LEU A 35 2.31 -11.47 -7.70
N TYR A 36 3.60 -11.80 -7.80
CA TYR A 36 4.20 -12.48 -8.96
C TYR A 36 5.00 -13.72 -8.54
N ASP A 37 4.90 -14.82 -9.30
CA ASP A 37 5.78 -15.99 -9.17
C ASP A 37 6.98 -15.85 -10.11
N LEU A 38 8.08 -15.29 -9.64
CA LEU A 38 9.26 -14.98 -10.44
C LEU A 38 9.92 -16.20 -11.07
N LYS A 39 9.63 -17.41 -10.56
CA LYS A 39 10.14 -18.65 -11.15
C LYS A 39 9.43 -18.97 -12.47
N ASN A 40 8.12 -18.75 -12.53
CA ASN A 40 7.29 -19.10 -13.68
C ASN A 40 6.95 -17.88 -14.56
N ASP A 41 7.08 -16.67 -14.02
CA ASP A 41 6.79 -15.39 -14.65
C ASP A 41 7.90 -14.38 -14.27
N PRO A 42 9.14 -14.59 -14.77
CA PRO A 42 10.29 -13.75 -14.41
C PRO A 42 10.16 -12.29 -14.88
N ASP A 43 9.34 -12.06 -15.90
CA ASP A 43 9.06 -10.73 -16.45
C ASP A 43 7.86 -10.04 -15.77
N GLU A 44 7.28 -10.64 -14.72
CA GLU A 44 6.20 -10.07 -13.90
C GLU A 44 4.95 -9.64 -14.72
N ASN A 45 4.62 -10.40 -15.76
CA ASN A 45 3.50 -10.08 -16.65
C ASN A 45 2.13 -10.50 -16.10
N HIS A 46 2.10 -11.38 -15.08
CA HIS A 46 0.90 -12.02 -14.58
C HIS A 46 0.71 -11.77 -13.08
N ASN A 47 -0.01 -10.69 -12.74
CA ASN A 47 -0.34 -10.40 -11.35
C ASN A 47 -1.33 -11.45 -10.80
N LEU A 48 -0.83 -12.36 -9.96
CA LEU A 48 -1.62 -13.39 -9.29
C LEU A 48 -2.66 -12.79 -8.35
N ALA A 49 -2.39 -11.61 -7.77
CA ALA A 49 -3.33 -10.91 -6.89
C ALA A 49 -4.55 -10.32 -7.63
N ALA A 50 -4.65 -10.48 -8.95
CA ALA A 50 -5.89 -10.28 -9.68
C ALA A 50 -6.99 -11.29 -9.25
N ASP A 51 -6.60 -12.52 -8.90
CA ASP A 51 -7.48 -13.57 -8.36
C ASP A 51 -7.22 -13.77 -6.86
N LYS A 52 -7.62 -12.77 -6.07
CA LYS A 52 -7.29 -12.65 -4.64
C LYS A 52 -7.72 -13.88 -3.84
N GLN A 53 -8.92 -14.40 -4.09
CA GLN A 53 -9.47 -15.55 -3.38
C GLN A 53 -8.65 -16.82 -3.65
N LYS A 54 -8.23 -17.05 -4.90
CA LYS A 54 -7.41 -18.20 -5.25
C LYS A 54 -6.05 -18.19 -4.57
N TYR A 55 -5.45 -17.01 -4.40
CA TYR A 55 -4.10 -16.85 -3.83
C TYR A 55 -4.10 -16.27 -2.40
N GLN A 56 -5.23 -16.31 -1.70
CA GLN A 56 -5.42 -15.67 -0.40
C GLN A 56 -4.34 -16.06 0.62
N ASP A 57 -4.09 -17.36 0.81
CA ASP A 57 -3.10 -17.85 1.76
C ASP A 57 -1.67 -17.39 1.44
N LEU A 58 -1.33 -17.34 0.15
CA LEU A 58 -0.02 -16.88 -0.30
C LEU A 58 0.13 -15.37 -0.11
N ILE A 59 -0.92 -14.60 -0.43
CA ILE A 59 -0.94 -13.15 -0.20
C ILE A 59 -0.77 -12.86 1.29
N LEU A 60 -1.50 -13.53 2.18
CA LEU A 60 -1.36 -13.36 3.63
C LEU A 60 0.04 -13.71 4.11
N THR A 61 0.60 -14.83 3.64
CA THR A 61 1.97 -15.24 3.97
C THR A 61 2.99 -14.16 3.57
N MET A 62 2.87 -13.59 2.37
CA MET A 62 3.78 -12.54 1.90
C MET A 62 3.55 -11.20 2.62
N ASN A 63 2.31 -10.89 2.97
CA ASN A 63 1.93 -9.74 3.78
C ASN A 63 2.54 -9.81 5.19
N GLU A 64 2.50 -10.97 5.85
CA GLU A 64 3.13 -11.18 7.16
C GLU A 64 4.65 -10.97 7.10
N LYS A 65 5.31 -11.51 6.07
CA LYS A 65 6.75 -11.27 5.86
C LYS A 65 7.05 -9.79 5.66
N LEU A 66 6.23 -9.08 4.87
CA LEU A 66 6.40 -7.65 4.65
C LEU A 66 6.20 -6.85 5.95
N ASN A 67 5.15 -7.14 6.72
CA ASN A 67 4.91 -6.50 8.03
C ASN A 67 6.10 -6.70 8.98
N LYS A 68 6.68 -7.90 8.99
CA LYS A 68 7.88 -8.18 9.80
C LYS A 68 9.05 -7.29 9.41
N ILE A 69 9.35 -7.17 8.11
CA ILE A 69 10.45 -6.31 7.64
C ILE A 69 10.18 -4.83 7.94
N ILE A 70 8.96 -4.34 7.69
CA ILE A 70 8.58 -2.96 8.03
C ILE A 70 8.81 -2.69 9.52
N LYS A 71 8.38 -3.60 10.39
CA LYS A 71 8.58 -3.49 11.83
C LYS A 71 10.06 -3.48 12.22
N ASP A 72 10.86 -4.35 11.61
CA ASP A 72 12.29 -4.49 11.94
C ASP A 72 13.13 -3.30 11.43
N GLU A 73 12.74 -2.67 10.32
CA GLU A 73 13.49 -1.57 9.68
C GLU A 73 12.98 -0.17 10.01
N ILE A 74 11.66 0.01 10.09
CA ILE A 74 11.00 1.32 10.26
C ILE A 74 10.37 1.44 11.66
N GLY A 75 9.86 0.33 12.20
CA GLY A 75 9.13 0.33 13.46
C GLY A 75 7.68 0.75 13.26
N VAL A 76 7.37 2.03 13.51
CA VAL A 76 6.00 2.57 13.38
C VAL A 76 5.85 3.31 12.05
N ASP A 77 5.00 2.79 11.17
CA ASP A 77 4.64 3.38 9.88
C ASP A 77 3.15 3.77 9.85
N ASP A 78 2.82 4.83 10.57
CA ASP A 78 1.45 5.36 10.72
C ASP A 78 1.25 6.73 10.06
N GLY A 79 2.26 7.20 9.31
CA GLY A 79 2.26 8.51 8.66
C GLY A 79 2.42 9.70 9.60
N SER A 80 2.65 9.50 10.90
CA SER A 80 2.86 10.60 11.88
C SER A 80 4.10 11.45 11.60
N PHE A 81 5.03 10.94 10.82
CA PHE A 81 6.23 11.64 10.35
C PHE A 81 5.93 12.65 9.21
N MET A 82 4.75 12.59 8.59
CA MET A 82 4.37 13.52 7.53
C MET A 82 3.99 14.89 8.13
N PRO A 83 4.40 16.01 7.51
CA PRO A 83 4.01 17.34 7.98
C PRO A 83 2.48 17.53 7.86
N ASP A 84 1.89 18.30 8.77
CA ASP A 84 0.43 18.52 8.80
C ASP A 84 -0.14 19.08 7.49
N ALA A 85 0.66 19.82 6.72
CA ALA A 85 0.28 20.30 5.39
C ALA A 85 -0.05 19.17 4.40
N ALA A 86 0.41 17.94 4.63
CA ALA A 86 0.04 16.76 3.83
C ALA A 86 -1.41 16.29 4.09
N ARG A 87 -2.04 16.75 5.18
CA ARG A 87 -3.45 16.49 5.49
C ARG A 87 -4.40 17.53 4.90
N GLU A 88 -3.87 18.70 4.52
CA GLU A 88 -4.65 19.73 3.85
C GLU A 88 -5.04 19.29 2.42
N PRO A 89 -6.25 19.62 1.95
CA PRO A 89 -6.64 19.39 0.57
C PRO A 89 -5.72 20.16 -0.39
N TRP A 90 -5.32 19.53 -1.51
CA TRP A 90 -4.55 20.19 -2.56
C TRP A 90 -5.40 21.16 -3.39
N ASP A 91 -6.72 21.06 -3.27
CA ASP A 91 -7.70 21.92 -3.92
C ASP A 91 -8.03 23.16 -3.09
N LEU A 92 -8.22 24.28 -3.77
CA LEU A 92 -8.72 25.50 -3.16
C LEU A 92 -10.22 25.37 -2.93
N THR A 93 -10.68 25.78 -1.76
CA THR A 93 -12.10 26.06 -1.58
C THR A 93 -12.53 27.21 -2.49
N ILE A 94 -13.82 27.27 -2.83
CA ILE A 94 -14.39 28.38 -3.62
C ILE A 94 -14.08 29.74 -2.95
N GLU A 95 -14.04 29.77 -1.62
CA GLU A 95 -13.71 30.98 -0.87
C GLU A 95 -12.24 31.38 -1.01
N GLN A 96 -11.31 30.41 -0.92
CA GLN A 96 -9.88 30.65 -1.15
C GLN A 96 -9.60 31.10 -2.59
N PHE A 97 -10.23 30.45 -3.58
CA PHE A 97 -10.13 30.83 -4.99
C PHE A 97 -10.62 32.26 -5.23
N ASN A 98 -11.80 32.62 -4.70
CA ASN A 98 -12.37 33.96 -4.85
C ASN A 98 -11.54 35.05 -4.16
N ARG A 99 -10.78 34.71 -3.12
CA ARG A 99 -9.88 35.65 -2.45
C ARG A 99 -8.64 35.92 -3.31
N MET A 100 -8.03 34.88 -3.86
CA MET A 100 -6.88 34.99 -4.78
C MET A 100 -7.24 35.67 -6.11
N ALA A 101 -8.44 35.44 -6.64
CA ALA A 101 -8.89 36.03 -7.90
C ALA A 101 -9.23 37.53 -7.80
N LYS A 102 -9.22 38.10 -6.59
CA LYS A 102 -9.51 39.52 -6.32
C LYS A 102 -8.26 40.36 -6.03
N ASP A 103 -7.08 39.73 -5.92
CA ASP A 103 -5.77 40.37 -5.83
C ASP A 103 -5.12 40.43 -7.23
#